data_AF-A0A4R0YVB9-F1
#
_entry.id   AF-A0A4R0YVB9-F1
#
_cell.length_a   1.000
_cell.length_b   1.000
_cell.length_c   1.000
_cell.angle_alpha   90.00
_cell.angle_beta   90.00
_cell.angle_gamma   90.00
#
_symmetry.space_group_name_H-M   'P 1'
#
loop_
_entity.id
_entity.type
_entity.pdbx_description
1 polymer ?
#
loop_
_entity_poly.entity_id
_entity_poly.type
_entity_poly.pdbx_seq_one_letter_code
_entity_poly.pdbx_strand_id
1 'polypeptide(L)'
;MESAGTLNRTWSRAQAAATIERLLEDQVAYGVLDGHPKTLAHDMVARLWAQEPALLEGASGPVPHQMTVAASALAAGTRREARCNNTDLQGAYTLALGLILDEIAHNAHAYGLHHIDHQLLDSAAATFSEQACALQRAARQESSDH
;
A
#
# COMPACT_ATOMS: atom_id res chain seq x y z
N MET A 1 20.66 -8.57 25.41
CA MET A 1 19.22 -8.43 25.65
C MET A 1 18.58 -7.71 24.46
N GLU A 2 18.68 -8.30 23.27
CA GLU A 2 17.85 -7.90 22.12
C GLU A 2 16.65 -8.84 22.14
N SER A 3 15.54 -8.41 22.72
CA SER A 3 14.50 -9.35 23.12
C SER A 3 13.12 -8.72 22.97
N ALA A 4 12.25 -9.37 22.20
CA ALA A 4 10.88 -8.99 21.84
C ALA A 4 10.69 -7.80 20.87
N GLY A 5 11.29 -6.62 21.13
CA GLY A 5 11.00 -5.41 20.33
C GLY A 5 11.45 -5.49 18.87
N THR A 6 12.62 -6.07 18.58
CA THR A 6 13.14 -6.22 17.20
C THR A 6 12.42 -7.33 16.43
N LEU A 7 12.00 -8.41 17.11
CA LEU A 7 11.28 -9.52 16.48
C LEU A 7 9.89 -9.10 16.01
N ASN A 8 9.17 -8.32 16.82
CA ASN A 8 7.85 -7.81 16.47
C ASN A 8 7.90 -6.85 15.26
N ARG A 9 8.96 -6.04 15.16
CA ARG A 9 9.19 -5.10 14.04
C ARG A 9 9.48 -5.82 12.72
N THR A 10 10.38 -6.81 12.74
CA THR A 10 10.68 -7.61 11.54
C THR A 10 9.46 -8.42 11.08
N TRP A 11 8.63 -8.87 12.02
CA TRP A 11 7.42 -9.62 11.72
C TRP A 11 6.34 -8.76 11.05
N SER A 12 6.04 -7.57 11.58
CA SER A 12 5.08 -6.64 10.95
C SER A 12 5.50 -6.25 9.52
N ARG A 13 6.81 -6.02 9.32
CA ARG A 13 7.39 -5.75 8.00
C ARG A 13 7.19 -6.91 7.02
N ALA A 14 7.50 -8.14 7.45
CA ALA A 14 7.35 -9.33 6.62
C ALA A 14 5.88 -9.62 6.30
N GLN A 15 4.98 -9.41 7.26
CA GLN A 15 3.54 -9.58 7.03
C GLN A 15 2.99 -8.56 6.07
N ALA A 16 3.35 -7.27 6.20
CA ALA A 16 2.93 -6.25 5.25
C ALA A 16 3.41 -6.60 3.83
N ALA A 17 4.65 -7.07 3.68
CA ALA A 17 5.17 -7.52 2.39
C ALA A 17 4.38 -8.72 1.85
N ALA A 18 4.09 -9.73 2.68
CA ALA A 18 3.29 -10.89 2.28
C ALA A 18 1.86 -10.50 1.88
N THR A 19 1.24 -9.54 2.56
CA THR A 19 -0.08 -9.02 2.19
C THR A 19 -0.06 -8.35 0.81
N ILE A 20 0.95 -7.52 0.54
CA ILE A 20 1.10 -6.86 -0.77
C ILE A 20 1.41 -7.90 -1.85
N GLU A 21 2.31 -8.84 -1.58
CA GLU A 21 2.68 -9.93 -2.49
C GLU A 21 1.42 -10.67 -2.95
N ARG A 22 0.58 -11.13 -2.01
CA ARG A 22 -0.69 -11.79 -2.32
C ARG A 22 -1.60 -10.95 -3.22
N LEU A 23 -1.76 -9.67 -2.90
CA LEU A 23 -2.62 -8.77 -3.70
C LEU A 23 -2.07 -8.57 -5.11
N LEU A 24 -0.75 -8.53 -5.28
CA LEU A 24 -0.11 -8.40 -6.59
C LEU A 24 -0.09 -9.73 -7.36
N GLU A 25 0.00 -10.87 -6.68
CA GLU A 25 -0.14 -12.20 -7.29
C GLU A 25 -1.52 -12.36 -7.96
N ASP A 26 -2.58 -11.88 -7.31
CA ASP A 26 -3.92 -11.85 -7.91
C ASP A 26 -3.91 -11.04 -9.21
N GLN A 27 -3.21 -9.89 -9.25
CA GLN A 27 -3.10 -9.07 -10.46
C GLN A 27 -2.29 -9.74 -11.58
N VAL A 28 -1.23 -10.48 -11.24
CA VAL A 28 -0.48 -11.30 -12.21
C VAL A 28 -1.38 -12.39 -12.78
N ALA A 29 -2.15 -13.07 -11.93
CA ALA A 29 -3.06 -14.14 -12.35
C ALA A 29 -4.14 -13.65 -13.32
N TYR A 30 -4.59 -12.41 -13.18
CA TYR A 30 -5.55 -11.77 -14.10
C TYR A 30 -4.91 -11.10 -15.32
N GLY A 31 -3.58 -11.14 -15.46
CA GLY A 31 -2.86 -10.51 -16.58
C GLY A 31 -2.83 -8.98 -16.51
N VAL A 32 -3.04 -8.40 -15.33
CA VAL A 32 -3.02 -6.95 -15.09
C VAL A 32 -1.59 -6.46 -14.81
N LEU A 33 -0.74 -7.33 -14.29
CA LEU A 33 0.64 -7.02 -13.89
C LEU A 33 1.61 -8.02 -14.50
N ASP A 34 2.64 -7.52 -15.19
CA ASP A 34 3.81 -8.30 -15.56
C ASP A 34 4.94 -8.06 -14.53
N GLY A 35 5.43 -9.13 -13.90
CA GLY A 35 6.61 -9.01 -13.02
C GLY A 35 6.69 -10.03 -11.89
N HIS A 36 7.38 -9.63 -10.82
CA HIS A 36 7.67 -10.46 -9.65
C HIS A 36 7.04 -9.85 -8.39
N PRO A 37 5.78 -10.22 -8.05
CA PRO A 37 5.02 -9.70 -6.92
C PRO A 37 5.81 -9.62 -5.61
N LYS A 38 6.54 -10.70 -5.31
CA LYS A 38 7.40 -10.80 -4.14
C LYS A 38 8.45 -9.70 -4.06
N THR A 39 9.21 -9.50 -5.13
CA THR A 39 10.28 -8.49 -5.18
C THR A 39 9.68 -7.09 -5.05
N LEU A 40 8.58 -6.81 -5.76
CA LEU A 40 7.90 -5.52 -5.70
C LEU A 40 7.38 -5.23 -4.29
N ALA A 41 6.72 -6.19 -3.65
CA ALA A 41 6.21 -6.05 -2.30
C ALA A 41 7.31 -5.78 -1.27
N HIS A 42 8.40 -6.55 -1.32
CA HIS A 42 9.55 -6.36 -0.44
C HIS A 42 10.19 -4.98 -0.63
N ASP A 43 10.35 -4.52 -1.87
CA ASP A 43 10.92 -3.22 -2.19
C ASP A 43 10.03 -2.06 -1.72
N MET A 44 8.71 -2.16 -1.90
CA MET A 44 7.75 -1.14 -1.44
C MET A 44 7.83 -0.96 0.07
N VAL A 45 7.79 -2.08 0.80
CA VAL A 45 7.86 -2.09 2.26
C VAL A 45 9.22 -1.59 2.74
N ALA A 46 10.33 -2.02 2.10
CA ALA A 46 11.67 -1.55 2.44
C ALA A 46 11.81 -0.03 2.29
N ARG A 47 11.26 0.53 1.20
CA ARG A 47 11.28 1.98 0.94
C ARG A 47 10.44 2.75 1.97
N LEU A 48 9.26 2.24 2.31
CA LEU A 48 8.42 2.87 3.33
C LEU A 48 9.15 2.90 4.69
N TRP A 49 9.80 1.80 5.08
CA TRP A 49 10.61 1.74 6.30
C TRP A 49 11.82 2.67 6.29
N ALA A 50 12.45 2.87 5.13
CA ALA A 50 13.56 3.81 4.99
C ALA A 50 13.12 5.27 5.09
N GLN A 51 11.87 5.58 4.74
CA GLN A 51 11.31 6.93 4.79
C GLN A 51 10.81 7.28 6.20
N GLU A 52 10.10 6.36 6.85
CA GLU A 52 9.41 6.61 8.13
C GLU A 52 9.78 5.60 9.22
N PRO A 53 11.07 5.39 9.54
CA PRO A 53 11.48 4.36 10.50
C PRO A 53 10.93 4.64 11.90
N ALA A 54 10.94 5.89 12.36
CA ALA A 54 10.48 6.25 13.71
C ALA A 54 8.98 5.96 13.92
N LEU A 55 8.17 6.14 12.87
CA LEU A 55 6.73 5.88 12.87
C LEU A 55 6.45 4.37 12.93
N LEU A 56 7.12 3.61 12.07
CA LEU A 56 6.87 2.18 11.86
C LEU A 56 7.54 1.31 12.93
N GLU A 57 8.55 1.83 13.60
CA GLU A 57 9.20 1.17 14.74
C GLU A 57 8.54 1.49 16.09
N GLY A 58 7.50 2.33 16.11
CA GLY A 58 6.80 2.70 17.34
C GLY A 58 7.63 3.58 18.28
N ALA A 59 8.64 4.30 17.76
CA ALA A 59 9.45 5.20 18.58
C ALA A 59 8.63 6.36 19.16
N SER A 60 7.49 6.68 18.55
CA SER A 60 6.59 7.77 18.96
C SER A 60 5.16 7.30 19.33
N GLY A 61 4.92 6.00 19.50
CA GLY A 61 3.58 5.48 19.75
C GLY A 61 3.42 3.97 19.51
N PRO A 62 2.19 3.44 19.45
CA PRO A 62 1.96 2.04 19.10
C PRO A 62 2.44 1.74 17.68
N VAL A 63 2.94 0.51 17.47
CA VAL A 63 3.32 0.04 16.13
C VAL A 63 2.06 -0.10 15.28
N PRO A 64 2.02 0.46 14.06
CA PRO A 64 0.86 0.37 13.19
C PRO A 64 0.59 -1.07 12.76
N HIS A 65 -0.68 -1.36 12.50
CA HIS A 65 -1.15 -2.68 12.06
C HIS A 65 -0.61 -3.01 10.67
N GLN A 66 -0.26 -4.29 10.42
CA GLN A 66 0.38 -4.70 9.15
C GLN A 66 -0.46 -4.37 7.90
N MET A 67 -1.79 -4.44 8.00
CA MET A 67 -2.69 -4.08 6.89
C MET A 67 -2.60 -2.58 6.56
N THR A 68 -2.54 -1.74 7.59
CA THR A 68 -2.38 -0.29 7.43
C THR A 68 -1.04 0.06 6.78
N VAL A 69 0.02 -0.61 7.25
CA VAL A 69 1.36 -0.47 6.68
C VAL A 69 1.38 -0.88 5.22
N ALA A 70 0.74 -2.01 4.87
CA ALA A 70 0.63 -2.46 3.49
C ALA A 70 -0.11 -1.46 2.60
N ALA A 71 -1.23 -0.89 3.08
CA ALA A 71 -1.95 0.17 2.38
C ALA A 71 -1.09 1.42 2.17
N SER A 72 -0.35 1.85 3.19
CA SER A 72 0.57 2.98 3.11
C SER A 72 1.73 2.72 2.12
N ALA A 73 2.28 1.50 2.09
CA ALA A 73 3.33 1.12 1.16
C ALA A 73 2.83 1.12 -0.29
N LEU A 74 1.63 0.57 -0.52
CA LEU A 74 0.96 0.61 -1.83
C LEU A 74 0.69 2.05 -2.29
N ALA A 75 0.22 2.93 -1.40
CA ALA A 75 0.01 4.34 -1.72
C ALA A 75 1.33 5.06 -2.07
N ALA A 76 2.40 4.82 -1.30
CA ALA A 76 3.72 5.38 -1.59
C ALA A 76 4.26 4.89 -2.95
N GLY A 77 4.12 3.60 -3.25
CA GLY A 77 4.51 3.03 -4.54
C GLY A 77 3.66 3.57 -5.69
N THR A 78 2.35 3.69 -5.52
CA THR A 78 1.44 4.28 -6.53
C THR A 78 1.87 5.69 -6.90
N ARG A 79 2.15 6.55 -5.91
CA ARG A 79 2.64 7.92 -6.14
C ARG A 79 4.00 7.92 -6.85
N ARG A 80 4.87 6.95 -6.54
CA ARG A 80 6.17 6.83 -7.19
C ARG A 80 6.02 6.46 -8.66
N GLU A 81 5.24 5.44 -8.98
CA GLU A 81 5.06 5.00 -10.37
C GLU A 81 4.35 6.06 -11.21
N ALA A 82 3.40 6.79 -10.61
CA ALA A 82 2.77 7.96 -11.23
C ALA A 82 3.81 9.04 -11.61
N ARG A 83 4.82 9.30 -10.76
CA ARG A 83 5.91 10.24 -11.08
C ARG A 83 6.88 9.69 -12.13
N CYS A 84 7.01 8.38 -12.23
CA CYS A 84 7.85 7.71 -13.21
C CYS A 84 7.13 7.45 -14.54
N ASN A 85 5.86 7.86 -14.68
CA ASN A 85 4.99 7.57 -15.82
C ASN A 85 4.90 6.06 -16.14
N ASN A 86 4.96 5.19 -15.14
CA ASN A 86 4.77 3.75 -15.31
C ASN A 86 3.31 3.40 -15.02
N THR A 87 2.46 3.55 -16.04
CA THR A 87 1.01 3.41 -15.93
C THR A 87 0.56 2.01 -15.55
N ASP A 88 1.29 0.97 -15.97
CA ASP A 88 0.92 -0.42 -15.73
C ASP A 88 1.11 -0.78 -14.25
N LEU A 89 2.30 -0.50 -13.71
CA LEU A 89 2.57 -0.70 -12.28
C LEU A 89 1.70 0.23 -11.42
N GLN A 90 1.53 1.48 -11.83
CA GLN A 90 0.64 2.42 -11.14
C GLN A 90 -0.80 1.89 -11.07
N GLY A 91 -1.33 1.33 -12.17
CA GLY A 91 -2.66 0.74 -12.23
C GLY A 91 -2.78 -0.48 -11.32
N ALA A 92 -1.85 -1.42 -11.40
CA ALA A 92 -1.81 -2.60 -10.55
C ALA A 92 -1.73 -2.24 -9.06
N TYR A 93 -0.90 -1.26 -8.68
CA TYR A 93 -0.78 -0.78 -7.31
C TYR A 93 -2.02 -0.03 -6.84
N THR A 94 -2.66 0.74 -7.72
CA THR A 94 -3.92 1.44 -7.40
C THR A 94 -5.05 0.44 -7.15
N LEU A 95 -5.14 -0.63 -7.94
CA LEU A 95 -6.12 -1.69 -7.74
C LEU A 95 -5.86 -2.45 -6.42
N ALA A 96 -4.62 -2.86 -6.18
CA ALA A 96 -4.22 -3.50 -4.92
C ALA A 96 -4.50 -2.59 -3.71
N LEU A 97 -4.28 -1.29 -3.85
CA LEU A 97 -4.61 -0.29 -2.83
C LEU A 97 -6.12 -0.21 -2.56
N GLY A 98 -6.94 -0.23 -3.61
CA GLY A 98 -8.40 -0.28 -3.46
C GLY A 98 -8.87 -1.52 -2.72
N LEU A 99 -8.34 -2.69 -3.08
CA LEU A 99 -8.70 -3.97 -2.44
C LEU A 99 -8.34 -4.00 -0.95
N ILE A 100 -7.15 -3.50 -0.57
CA ILE A 100 -6.76 -3.50 0.84
C ILE A 100 -7.54 -2.46 1.65
N LEU A 101 -7.86 -1.30 1.08
CA LEU A 101 -8.69 -0.30 1.74
C LEU A 101 -10.11 -0.82 1.95
N ASP A 102 -10.66 -1.54 0.97
CA ASP A 102 -11.97 -2.19 1.08
C ASP A 102 -11.98 -3.28 2.15
N GLU A 103 -10.98 -4.16 2.18
CA GLU A 103 -10.82 -5.17 3.24
C GLU A 103 -10.75 -4.54 4.63
N ILE A 104 -9.97 -3.47 4.77
CA ILE A 104 -9.85 -2.73 6.04
C ILE A 104 -11.18 -2.08 6.42
N ALA A 105 -11.90 -1.47 5.48
CA ALA A 105 -13.19 -0.86 5.75
C ALA A 105 -14.22 -1.88 6.27
N HIS A 106 -14.24 -3.09 5.70
CA HIS A 106 -15.15 -4.16 6.11
C HIS A 106 -14.74 -4.82 7.45
N ASN A 107 -13.45 -4.88 7.76
CA ASN A 107 -12.92 -5.62 8.92
C ASN A 107 -12.30 -4.74 10.01
N ALA A 108 -12.41 -3.41 9.93
CA ALA A 108 -11.74 -2.46 10.83
C ALA A 108 -11.95 -2.76 12.32
N HIS A 109 -13.15 -3.21 12.70
CA HIS A 109 -13.52 -3.54 14.07
C HIS A 109 -12.69 -4.70 14.66
N ALA A 110 -12.16 -5.59 13.82
CA ALA A 110 -11.37 -6.75 14.25
C ALA A 110 -9.87 -6.43 14.40
N TYR A 111 -9.38 -5.32 13.83
CA TYR A 111 -7.95 -5.03 13.75
C TYR A 111 -7.41 -4.16 14.89
N GLY A 112 -8.28 -3.59 15.74
CA GLY A 112 -7.85 -2.77 16.87
C GLY A 112 -7.04 -1.54 16.44
N LEU A 113 -7.41 -0.92 15.32
CA LEU A 113 -6.69 0.21 14.73
C LEU A 113 -6.56 1.40 15.69
N HIS A 114 -5.38 2.01 15.73
CA HIS A 114 -5.10 3.16 16.57
C HIS A 114 -5.05 4.47 15.74
N HIS A 115 -4.87 5.60 16.42
CA HIS A 115 -4.82 6.91 15.75
C HIS A 115 -3.78 6.97 14.61
N ILE A 116 -2.62 6.34 14.81
CA ILE A 116 -1.57 6.27 13.78
C ILE A 116 -2.02 5.49 12.55
N ASP A 117 -2.80 4.43 12.73
CA ASP A 117 -3.36 3.66 11.63
C ASP A 117 -4.35 4.52 10.83
N HIS A 118 -5.24 5.23 11.52
CA HIS A 118 -6.20 6.11 10.86
C HIS A 118 -5.50 7.20 10.03
N GLN A 119 -4.44 7.82 10.55
CA GLN A 119 -3.67 8.80 9.79
C GLN A 119 -3.02 8.21 8.53
N LEU A 120 -2.46 7.01 8.65
CA LEU A 120 -1.86 6.29 7.51
C LEU A 120 -2.93 5.91 6.47
N LEU A 121 -4.11 5.46 6.93
CA LEU A 121 -5.24 5.12 6.07
C LEU A 121 -5.83 6.33 5.38
N ASP A 122 -5.94 7.48 6.05
CA ASP A 122 -6.41 8.73 5.44
C ASP A 122 -5.49 9.16 4.28
N SER A 123 -4.17 9.07 4.49
CA SER A 123 -3.17 9.37 3.46
C SER A 123 -3.23 8.37 2.29
N ALA A 124 -3.45 7.09 2.60
CA ALA A 124 -3.61 6.04 1.60
C ALA A 124 -4.90 6.23 0.77
N ALA A 125 -6.02 6.53 1.42
CA ALA A 125 -7.31 6.79 0.80
C ALA A 125 -7.31 8.07 -0.06
N ALA A 126 -6.62 9.12 0.39
CA ALA A 126 -6.40 10.33 -0.41
C ALA A 126 -5.66 10.00 -1.71
N THR A 127 -4.60 9.20 -1.63
CA THR A 127 -3.85 8.75 -2.81
C THR A 127 -4.72 7.96 -3.78
N PHE A 128 -5.50 7.01 -3.27
CA PHE A 128 -6.44 6.24 -4.09
C PHE A 128 -7.45 7.16 -4.80
N SER A 129 -8.03 8.12 -4.07
CA SER A 129 -9.01 9.07 -4.61
C SER A 129 -8.42 9.97 -5.70
N GLU A 130 -7.18 10.43 -5.52
CA GLU A 130 -6.45 11.19 -6.53
C GLU A 130 -6.26 10.40 -7.82
N GLN A 131 -5.86 9.13 -7.71
CA GLN A 131 -5.69 8.26 -8.88
C GLN A 131 -7.01 7.94 -9.57
N ALA A 132 -8.05 7.61 -8.80
CA ALA A 132 -9.38 7.37 -9.35
C ALA A 132 -9.91 8.60 -10.12
N CYS A 133 -9.68 9.81 -9.58
CA CYS A 133 -10.04 11.05 -10.26
C CYS A 133 -9.22 11.27 -11.54
N ALA A 134 -7.91 10.96 -11.53
CA ALA A 134 -7.05 11.08 -12.71
C ALA A 134 -7.52 10.14 -13.84
N LEU A 135 -7.84 8.89 -13.51
CA LEU A 135 -8.36 7.90 -14.47
C LEU A 135 -9.69 8.35 -15.10
N GLN A 136 -10.61 8.90 -14.30
CA GLN A 136 -11.87 9.44 -14.81
C GLN A 136 -11.68 10.63 -15.77
N ARG A 137 -10.67 11.47 -15.55
CA ARG A 137 -10.37 12.59 -16.46
C ARG A 137 -9.81 12.10 -17.79
N ALA A 138 -8.90 11.12 -17.75
CA ALA A 138 -8.33 10.52 -18.95
C ALA A 138 -9.43 9.90 -19.84
N ALA A 139 -10.33 9.10 -19.26
CA ALA A 139 -11.44 8.49 -20.00
C ALA A 139 -12.39 9.50 -20.65
N ARG A 140 -12.58 10.68 -20.03
CA ARG A 140 -13.42 11.75 -20.59
C ARG A 140 -12.76 12.49 -21.75
N GLN A 141 -11.44 12.63 -21.75
CA GLN A 141 -10.70 13.28 -22.84
C GLN A 141 -10.71 12.42 -24.11
N GLU A 142 -10.52 11.09 -23.97
CA GLU A 142 -10.57 10.14 -25.10
C GLU A 142 -11.95 10.09 -25.78
N SER A 143 -13.02 10.33 -25.01
CA SER A 143 -14.39 10.39 -25.52
C SER A 143 -14.73 11.69 -26.26
N SER A 144 -13.90 12.73 -26.15
CA SER A 144 -14.12 14.04 -26.79
C SER A 144 -13.28 14.24 -28.06
N ASP A 145 -12.30 13.36 -28.30
CA ASP A 145 -11.41 13.39 -29.47
C ASP A 145 -11.91 12.47 -30.62
N HIS A 146 -13.11 11.88 -30.48
CA HIS A 146 -13.83 11.13 -31.51
C HIS A 146 -15.13 11.86 -31.90
#